data_AF-A0A502GF09-F1
#
_entry.id   AF-A0A502GF09-F1
#
_cell.length_a   1.000
_cell.length_b   1.000
_cell.length_c   1.000
_cell.angle_alpha   90.00
_cell.angle_beta   90.00
_cell.angle_gamma   90.00
#
_symmetry.space_group_name_H-M   'P 1'
#
loop_
_entity.id
_entity.type
_entity.pdbx_description
1 polymer ?
#
loop_
_entity_poly.entity_id
_entity_poly.type
_entity_poly.pdbx_seq_one_letter_code
_entity_poly.pdbx_strand_id
1 'polypeptide(L)'
;MVLAGWGPQARAQVANDNIENRRRLALNETVTSSTVGCTVQRGCVDERLTGQCIQYHNDQWFEFTPPATGPYFVNVGGQRCRDVRGVQLVVLTGQPCQPATYRVLSCTSLGTQDDVFVAVDLQAGRPYLLDVDGYLQDFCTFTLQVSGRAVGVPAVPPLPAPAGALPVTSRVVQVAWALPDSLAGAPSCRVLRREQHAFRSTERRRVPVARNSYGGRPAAYAVADTLPGPGLYLYQVVADAAPDGAPAPTVVKQFWVAYSQLNPLLGPLAAEPHLVLPLQNYPRKAELSVLITDPVSGRILLNKQLVNQLNDPRMGWVATGPWAAAGLRKVAVAITCHPVRGRFFTDHLLLNVPPLPAAP
;
A
#
# COMPACT_ATOMS: atom_id res chain seq x y z
N MET A 1 26.53 -40.64 25.80
CA MET A 1 26.59 -40.14 24.41
C MET A 1 25.21 -40.36 23.80
N VAL A 2 24.34 -39.36 23.85
CA VAL A 2 22.98 -39.43 23.30
C VAL A 2 22.97 -38.61 22.02
N LEU A 3 22.82 -39.28 20.88
CA LEU A 3 22.65 -38.64 19.58
C LEU A 3 21.19 -38.17 19.49
N ALA A 4 20.96 -36.87 19.61
CA ALA A 4 19.68 -36.27 19.28
C ALA A 4 19.50 -36.32 17.76
N GLY A 5 18.65 -37.23 17.29
CA GLY A 5 18.27 -37.34 15.89
C GLY A 5 17.43 -36.13 15.48
N TRP A 6 17.95 -35.35 14.53
CA TRP A 6 17.19 -34.36 13.79
C TRP A 6 16.38 -35.09 12.73
N GLY A 7 15.17 -35.51 13.08
CA GLY A 7 14.19 -35.96 12.08
C GLY A 7 13.74 -34.76 11.23
N PRO A 8 13.53 -34.94 9.91
CA PRO A 8 12.92 -33.90 9.09
C PRO A 8 11.51 -33.60 9.62
N GLN A 9 11.27 -32.36 10.05
CA GLN A 9 9.92 -31.89 10.34
C GLN A 9 9.14 -31.87 9.03
N ALA A 10 8.30 -32.88 8.81
CA ALA A 10 7.25 -32.82 7.81
C ALA A 10 6.32 -31.67 8.20
N ARG A 11 6.47 -30.52 7.55
CA ARG A 11 5.51 -29.42 7.68
C ARG A 11 4.25 -29.87 6.95
N ALA A 12 3.21 -30.21 7.71
CA ALA A 12 1.90 -30.50 7.14
C ALA A 12 1.42 -29.32 6.31
N GLN A 13 0.87 -29.58 5.12
CA GLN A 13 0.20 -28.57 4.32
C GLN A 13 -0.88 -27.89 5.15
N VAL A 14 -1.04 -26.58 4.94
CA VAL A 14 -2.09 -25.82 5.63
C VAL A 14 -3.44 -26.31 5.13
N ALA A 15 -4.40 -26.52 6.03
CA ALA A 15 -5.64 -27.24 5.72
C ALA A 15 -6.45 -26.58 4.58
N ASN A 16 -6.37 -25.26 4.45
CA ASN A 16 -7.09 -24.46 3.46
C ASN A 16 -6.21 -24.00 2.29
N ASP A 17 -5.18 -24.79 1.95
CA ASP A 17 -4.33 -24.63 0.76
C ASP A 17 -5.09 -24.82 -0.57
N ASN A 18 -6.28 -25.42 -0.55
CA ASN A 18 -7.14 -25.58 -1.72
C ASN A 18 -8.55 -25.07 -1.45
N ILE A 19 -9.27 -24.77 -2.53
CA ILE A 19 -10.59 -24.12 -2.44
C ILE A 19 -11.67 -25.08 -1.93
N GLU A 20 -11.51 -26.39 -2.15
CA GLU A 20 -12.42 -27.41 -1.65
C GLU A 20 -12.38 -27.50 -0.11
N ASN A 21 -11.20 -27.35 0.49
CA ASN A 21 -10.97 -27.33 1.93
C ASN A 21 -10.86 -25.91 2.51
N ARG A 22 -11.37 -24.91 1.78
CA ARG A 22 -11.37 -23.51 2.22
C ARG A 22 -11.93 -23.38 3.63
N ARG A 23 -11.30 -22.53 4.44
CA ARG A 23 -11.74 -22.31 5.82
C ARG A 23 -12.95 -21.39 5.85
N ARG A 24 -14.07 -21.86 6.40
CA ARG A 24 -15.24 -21.02 6.65
C ARG A 24 -14.97 -20.13 7.87
N LEU A 25 -15.18 -18.83 7.73
CA LEU A 25 -14.99 -17.83 8.76
C LEU A 25 -16.33 -17.49 9.41
N ALA A 26 -16.39 -17.45 10.74
CA ALA A 26 -17.51 -16.85 11.45
C ALA A 26 -17.36 -15.33 11.53
N LEU A 27 -18.48 -14.61 11.65
CA LEU A 27 -18.47 -13.15 11.83
C LEU A 27 -17.71 -12.79 13.12
N ASN A 28 -16.77 -11.85 13.01
CA ASN A 28 -15.88 -11.40 14.08
C ASN A 28 -14.88 -12.46 14.59
N GLU A 29 -14.79 -13.64 13.96
CA GLU A 29 -13.74 -14.62 14.27
C GLU A 29 -12.39 -14.12 13.75
N THR A 30 -11.41 -14.01 14.64
CA THR A 30 -10.02 -13.78 14.25
C THR A 30 -9.32 -15.11 14.11
N VAL A 31 -8.79 -15.38 12.93
CA VAL A 31 -8.05 -16.62 12.62
C VAL A 31 -6.60 -16.30 12.34
N THR A 32 -5.69 -17.16 12.78
CA THR A 32 -4.28 -17.11 12.37
C THR A 32 -4.05 -18.11 11.25
N SER A 33 -3.38 -17.68 10.18
CA SER A 33 -3.05 -18.51 9.03
C SER A 33 -1.63 -18.24 8.53
N SER A 34 -1.16 -19.04 7.58
CA SER A 34 0.22 -19.00 7.10
C SER A 34 0.34 -19.46 5.65
N THR A 35 0.90 -18.65 4.75
CA THR A 35 1.13 -19.03 3.34
C THR A 35 2.33 -19.97 3.15
N VAL A 36 3.02 -20.35 4.23
CA VAL A 36 4.15 -21.30 4.20
C VAL A 36 3.68 -22.68 3.71
N GLY A 37 4.31 -23.18 2.65
CA GLY A 37 4.05 -24.53 2.12
C GLY A 37 2.70 -24.68 1.43
N CYS A 38 2.04 -23.56 1.12
CA CYS A 38 0.85 -23.54 0.27
C CYS A 38 1.23 -23.58 -1.21
N THR A 39 0.29 -23.99 -2.06
CA THR A 39 0.40 -24.19 -3.50
C THR A 39 -0.74 -23.47 -4.20
N VAL A 40 -0.64 -23.29 -5.52
CA VAL A 40 -1.68 -22.67 -6.33
C VAL A 40 -2.52 -23.75 -7.01
N GLN A 41 -3.83 -23.70 -6.78
CA GLN A 41 -4.78 -24.50 -7.55
C GLN A 41 -5.14 -23.77 -8.84
N ARG A 42 -4.27 -23.88 -9.85
CA ARG A 42 -4.33 -23.09 -11.11
C ARG A 42 -5.71 -23.07 -11.78
N GLY A 43 -6.43 -24.19 -11.78
CA GLY A 43 -7.77 -24.29 -12.36
C GLY A 43 -8.88 -23.52 -11.62
N CYS A 44 -8.61 -23.04 -10.40
CA CYS A 44 -9.60 -22.42 -9.52
C CYS A 44 -9.35 -20.93 -9.26
N VAL A 45 -8.24 -20.36 -9.74
CA VAL A 45 -7.93 -18.92 -9.61
C VAL A 45 -8.44 -18.13 -10.83
N ASP A 46 -8.68 -16.83 -10.64
CA ASP A 46 -8.98 -15.92 -11.76
C ASP A 46 -7.68 -15.37 -12.34
N GLU A 47 -7.12 -16.04 -13.35
CA GLU A 47 -5.84 -15.67 -13.95
C GLU A 47 -5.82 -14.24 -14.53
N ARG A 48 -7.00 -13.64 -14.81
CA ARG A 48 -7.09 -12.24 -15.28
C ARG A 48 -6.56 -11.23 -14.25
N LEU A 49 -6.51 -11.60 -12.97
CA LEU A 49 -5.99 -10.76 -11.89
C LEU A 49 -4.47 -10.83 -11.75
N THR A 50 -3.85 -11.83 -12.37
CA THR A 50 -2.41 -12.09 -12.31
C THR A 50 -1.65 -10.88 -12.87
N GLY A 51 -0.70 -10.34 -12.10
CA GLY A 51 0.11 -9.19 -12.50
C GLY A 51 -0.62 -7.84 -12.43
N GLN A 52 -1.91 -7.81 -12.06
CA GLN A 52 -2.64 -6.57 -11.78
C GLN A 52 -2.54 -6.21 -10.30
N CYS A 53 -2.94 -7.15 -9.44
CA CYS A 53 -3.10 -6.93 -8.00
C CYS A 53 -2.73 -8.16 -7.17
N ILE A 54 -2.60 -9.33 -7.79
CA ILE A 54 -2.14 -10.56 -7.17
C ILE A 54 -1.21 -11.30 -8.13
N GLN A 55 -0.28 -12.07 -7.59
CA GLN A 55 0.54 -13.00 -8.34
C GLN A 55 0.48 -14.33 -7.62
N TYR A 56 -0.40 -15.24 -8.06
CA TYR A 56 -0.70 -16.50 -7.39
C TYR A 56 0.53 -17.40 -7.24
N HIS A 57 0.90 -17.69 -6.00
CA HIS A 57 2.04 -18.53 -5.64
C HIS A 57 1.81 -19.49 -4.48
N ASN A 58 1.15 -19.04 -3.42
CA ASN A 58 0.96 -19.79 -2.18
C ASN A 58 -0.36 -19.40 -1.51
N ASP A 59 -1.42 -19.66 -2.28
CA ASP A 59 -2.80 -19.24 -2.03
C ASP A 59 -3.40 -19.92 -0.81
N GLN A 60 -4.30 -19.20 -0.15
CA GLN A 60 -5.10 -19.71 0.96
C GLN A 60 -6.54 -19.31 0.79
N TRP A 61 -7.42 -20.31 0.81
CA TRP A 61 -8.82 -20.09 0.56
C TRP A 61 -9.62 -19.99 1.84
N PHE A 62 -10.50 -19.00 1.89
CA PHE A 62 -11.48 -18.82 2.95
C PHE A 62 -12.87 -18.56 2.35
N GLU A 63 -13.90 -18.82 3.13
CA GLU A 63 -15.28 -18.50 2.78
C GLU A 63 -15.94 -17.73 3.91
N PHE A 64 -16.71 -16.70 3.56
CA PHE A 64 -17.56 -15.98 4.51
C PHE A 64 -18.98 -15.86 3.94
N THR A 65 -19.97 -16.10 4.79
CA THR A 65 -21.38 -15.86 4.47
C THR A 65 -21.93 -14.83 5.46
N PRO A 66 -22.27 -13.62 5.02
CA PRO A 66 -22.72 -12.56 5.91
C PRO A 66 -24.12 -12.88 6.44
N PRO A 67 -24.39 -12.68 7.73
CA PRO A 67 -25.73 -12.87 8.30
C PRO A 67 -26.71 -11.76 7.92
N ALA A 68 -26.22 -10.59 7.49
CA ALA A 68 -27.03 -9.45 7.08
C ALA A 68 -26.43 -8.77 5.85
N THR A 69 -27.25 -8.02 5.09
CA THR A 69 -26.76 -7.25 3.94
C THR A 69 -26.18 -5.94 4.44
N GLY A 70 -24.99 -5.56 3.97
CA GLY A 70 -24.37 -4.30 4.33
C GLY A 70 -22.85 -4.29 4.16
N PRO A 71 -22.18 -3.24 4.67
CA PRO A 71 -20.73 -3.14 4.64
C PRO A 71 -20.09 -4.08 5.66
N TYR A 72 -19.05 -4.78 5.21
CA TYR A 72 -18.17 -5.60 6.04
C TYR A 72 -16.72 -5.21 5.79
N PHE A 73 -15.86 -5.55 6.74
CA PHE A 73 -14.43 -5.31 6.65
C PHE A 73 -13.68 -6.61 6.75
N VAL A 74 -12.83 -6.88 5.75
CA VAL A 74 -11.82 -7.93 5.81
C VAL A 74 -10.58 -7.30 6.43
N ASN A 75 -10.34 -7.60 7.70
CA ASN A 75 -9.20 -7.12 8.45
C ASN A 75 -8.05 -8.13 8.33
N VAL A 76 -6.90 -7.65 7.85
CA VAL A 76 -5.66 -8.42 7.76
C VAL A 76 -4.64 -7.75 8.67
N GLY A 77 -4.09 -8.50 9.60
CA GLY A 77 -3.17 -7.96 10.59
C GLY A 77 -2.13 -8.97 11.03
N GLY A 78 -1.27 -8.54 11.96
CA GLY A 78 -0.28 -9.42 12.58
C GLY A 78 0.70 -10.04 11.58
N GLN A 79 0.87 -9.42 10.41
CA GLN A 79 1.67 -9.95 9.32
C GLN A 79 3.13 -10.10 9.75
N ARG A 80 3.70 -11.28 9.48
CA ARG A 80 5.12 -11.59 9.64
C ARG A 80 5.57 -12.40 8.44
N CYS A 81 6.24 -11.72 7.53
CA CYS A 81 6.68 -12.29 6.27
C CYS A 81 8.22 -12.40 6.19
N ARG A 82 8.72 -13.37 5.42
CA ARG A 82 10.17 -13.58 5.20
C ARG A 82 10.78 -12.45 4.38
N ASP A 83 10.19 -12.19 3.22
CA ASP A 83 10.63 -11.20 2.23
C ASP A 83 9.84 -9.89 2.31
N VAL A 84 9.15 -9.74 3.45
CA VAL A 84 8.66 -8.51 4.07
C VAL A 84 7.60 -7.71 3.30
N ARG A 85 6.99 -8.27 2.25
CA ARG A 85 6.05 -7.54 1.38
C ARG A 85 4.56 -7.75 1.69
N GLY A 86 4.29 -8.42 2.81
CA GLY A 86 2.93 -8.68 3.27
C GLY A 86 2.20 -9.68 2.40
N VAL A 87 0.89 -9.76 2.59
CA VAL A 87 -0.01 -10.59 1.80
C VAL A 87 -0.73 -9.80 0.71
N GLN A 88 -1.29 -10.52 -0.26
CA GLN A 88 -2.22 -10.04 -1.27
C GLN A 88 -3.59 -10.65 -0.97
N LEU A 89 -4.67 -9.92 -1.23
CA LEU A 89 -6.03 -10.36 -0.91
C LEU A 89 -6.95 -10.15 -2.11
N VAL A 90 -7.69 -11.19 -2.48
CA VAL A 90 -8.82 -11.12 -3.40
C VAL A 90 -10.09 -11.47 -2.64
N VAL A 91 -11.14 -10.67 -2.83
CA VAL A 91 -12.50 -10.96 -2.34
C VAL A 91 -13.40 -11.09 -3.56
N LEU A 92 -14.09 -12.22 -3.68
CA LEU A 92 -14.93 -12.53 -4.84
C LEU A 92 -16.19 -13.31 -4.46
N THR A 93 -17.13 -13.40 -5.39
CA THR A 93 -18.30 -14.29 -5.30
C THR A 93 -18.40 -15.14 -6.57
N GLY A 94 -18.94 -16.34 -6.46
CA GLY A 94 -19.03 -17.32 -7.56
C GLY A 94 -19.06 -18.75 -7.02
N GLN A 95 -19.13 -19.74 -7.92
CA GLN A 95 -19.05 -21.14 -7.53
C GLN A 95 -17.59 -21.55 -7.32
N PRO A 96 -17.22 -22.19 -6.18
CA PRO A 96 -15.85 -22.63 -5.93
C PRO A 96 -15.27 -23.44 -7.07
N CYS A 97 -14.02 -23.13 -7.44
CA CYS A 97 -13.29 -23.72 -8.56
C CYS A 97 -13.98 -23.59 -9.92
N GLN A 98 -14.76 -22.52 -10.12
CA GLN A 98 -15.31 -22.18 -11.42
C GLN A 98 -15.03 -20.70 -11.75
N PRO A 99 -13.79 -20.38 -12.18
CA PRO A 99 -13.36 -19.00 -12.41
C PRO A 99 -14.26 -18.20 -13.36
N ALA A 100 -14.91 -18.87 -14.33
CA ALA A 100 -15.87 -18.25 -15.24
C ALA A 100 -17.09 -17.62 -14.53
N THR A 101 -17.40 -18.07 -13.32
CA THR A 101 -18.51 -17.53 -12.50
C THR A 101 -18.06 -16.43 -11.54
N TYR A 102 -16.75 -16.19 -11.42
CA TYR A 102 -16.22 -15.26 -10.45
C TYR A 102 -16.53 -13.82 -10.81
N ARG A 103 -17.09 -13.13 -9.82
CA ARG A 103 -17.19 -11.68 -9.78
C ARG A 103 -16.31 -11.17 -8.66
N VAL A 104 -15.28 -10.42 -9.04
CA VAL A 104 -14.32 -9.81 -8.11
C VAL A 104 -14.98 -8.60 -7.45
N LEU A 105 -14.96 -8.56 -6.12
CA LEU A 105 -15.41 -7.43 -5.31
C LEU A 105 -14.24 -6.51 -4.97
N SER A 106 -13.10 -7.11 -4.61
CA SER A 106 -11.87 -6.38 -4.30
C SER A 106 -10.67 -7.21 -4.69
N CYS A 107 -9.61 -6.55 -5.12
CA CYS A 107 -8.29 -7.15 -5.29
C CYS A 107 -7.23 -6.15 -4.84
N THR A 108 -6.46 -6.53 -3.83
CA THR A 108 -5.59 -5.60 -3.12
C THR A 108 -4.24 -6.23 -2.84
N SER A 109 -3.19 -5.61 -3.37
CA SER A 109 -1.81 -5.92 -2.99
C SER A 109 -1.38 -4.97 -1.88
N LEU A 110 -1.09 -5.49 -0.68
CA LEU A 110 -0.77 -4.63 0.46
C LEU A 110 0.63 -4.02 0.32
N GLY A 111 1.61 -4.79 -0.18
CA GLY A 111 2.99 -4.33 -0.41
C GLY A 111 3.73 -3.88 0.86
N THR A 112 3.11 -4.11 2.03
CA THR A 112 3.53 -3.70 3.36
C THR A 112 2.96 -4.70 4.37
N GLN A 113 3.53 -4.74 5.57
CA GLN A 113 3.07 -5.54 6.70
C GLN A 113 2.25 -4.69 7.69
N ASP A 114 1.62 -3.62 7.21
CA ASP A 114 0.70 -2.83 8.02
C ASP A 114 -0.54 -3.66 8.37
N ASP A 115 -1.13 -3.41 9.53
CA ASP A 115 -2.47 -3.93 9.82
C ASP A 115 -3.46 -3.10 9.01
N VAL A 116 -4.24 -3.76 8.17
CA VAL A 116 -5.10 -3.13 7.17
C VAL A 116 -6.51 -3.69 7.20
N PHE A 117 -7.43 -2.94 6.59
CA PHE A 117 -8.75 -3.45 6.25
C PHE A 117 -9.10 -3.18 4.79
N VAL A 118 -9.92 -4.07 4.23
CA VAL A 118 -10.59 -3.92 2.94
C VAL A 118 -12.10 -3.86 3.21
N ALA A 119 -12.74 -2.77 2.79
CA ALA A 119 -14.19 -2.59 2.90
C ALA A 119 -14.89 -3.24 1.70
N VAL A 120 -15.95 -4.01 1.94
CA VAL A 120 -16.73 -4.71 0.93
C VAL A 120 -18.22 -4.68 1.28
N ASP A 121 -19.07 -4.44 0.28
CA ASP A 121 -20.52 -4.52 0.44
C ASP A 121 -21.02 -5.93 0.10
N LEU A 122 -21.59 -6.62 1.08
CA LEU A 122 -21.98 -8.03 0.97
C LEU A 122 -23.49 -8.22 1.14
N GLN A 123 -24.05 -9.24 0.48
CA GLN A 123 -25.46 -9.61 0.54
C GLN A 123 -25.68 -10.77 1.52
N ALA A 124 -26.67 -10.64 2.41
CA ALA A 124 -27.03 -11.66 3.40
C ALA A 124 -27.18 -13.06 2.78
N GLY A 125 -26.65 -14.09 3.44
CA GLY A 125 -26.79 -15.49 3.05
C GLY A 125 -26.03 -15.89 1.78
N ARG A 126 -25.34 -14.96 1.11
CA ARG A 126 -24.54 -15.25 -0.09
C ARG A 126 -23.10 -15.59 0.29
N PRO A 127 -22.52 -16.70 -0.19
CA PRO A 127 -21.13 -17.01 0.07
C PRO A 127 -20.19 -16.11 -0.74
N TYR A 128 -19.12 -15.67 -0.07
CA TYR A 128 -18.00 -14.94 -0.65
C TYR A 128 -16.72 -15.72 -0.37
N LEU A 129 -15.85 -15.78 -1.37
CA LEU A 129 -14.55 -16.41 -1.30
C LEU A 129 -13.50 -15.34 -1.06
N LEU A 130 -12.56 -15.63 -0.17
CA LEU A 130 -11.39 -14.81 0.07
C LEU A 130 -10.17 -15.66 -0.27
N ASP A 131 -9.30 -15.11 -1.09
CA ASP A 131 -8.02 -15.71 -1.45
C ASP A 131 -6.89 -14.82 -0.93
N VAL A 132 -6.03 -15.40 -0.10
CA VAL A 132 -4.88 -14.71 0.50
C VAL A 132 -3.60 -15.37 0.04
N ASP A 133 -2.73 -14.59 -0.59
CA ASP A 133 -1.45 -15.06 -1.12
C ASP A 133 -0.28 -14.28 -0.53
N GLY A 134 0.90 -14.90 -0.45
CA GLY A 134 2.14 -14.23 -0.10
C GLY A 134 2.69 -13.44 -1.28
N TYR A 135 3.02 -12.17 -1.08
CA TYR A 135 3.53 -11.34 -2.18
C TYR A 135 4.83 -11.91 -2.77
N LEU A 136 4.85 -12.29 -4.05
CA LEU A 136 6.02 -12.88 -4.75
C LEU A 136 6.59 -14.13 -4.05
N GLN A 137 5.75 -15.13 -3.74
CA GLN A 137 6.17 -16.36 -3.04
C GLN A 137 6.66 -16.12 -1.61
N ASP A 138 6.32 -14.98 -1.02
CA ASP A 138 6.71 -14.67 0.35
C ASP A 138 5.94 -15.59 1.31
N PHE A 139 6.64 -16.02 2.35
CA PHE A 139 6.09 -16.89 3.37
C PHE A 139 5.67 -16.03 4.56
N CYS A 140 4.36 -15.84 4.68
CA CYS A 140 3.74 -14.95 5.64
C CYS A 140 2.93 -15.73 6.67
N THR A 141 3.06 -15.38 7.94
CA THR A 141 2.01 -15.64 8.95
C THR A 141 1.20 -14.37 9.14
N PHE A 142 -0.11 -14.49 9.30
CA PHE A 142 -1.02 -13.34 9.41
C PHE A 142 -2.28 -13.73 10.20
N THR A 143 -3.02 -12.72 10.63
CA THR A 143 -4.38 -12.87 11.15
C THR A 143 -5.40 -12.32 10.17
N LEU A 144 -6.53 -13.01 10.02
CA LEU A 144 -7.65 -12.62 9.17
C LEU A 144 -8.93 -12.56 10.02
N GLN A 145 -9.75 -11.55 9.80
CA GLN A 145 -11.07 -11.43 10.42
C GLN A 145 -12.03 -10.74 9.46
N VAL A 146 -13.23 -11.30 9.27
CA VAL A 146 -14.34 -10.56 8.64
C VAL A 146 -15.25 -10.05 9.74
N SER A 147 -15.48 -8.74 9.79
CA SER A 147 -16.26 -8.11 10.86
C SER A 147 -17.08 -6.91 10.37
N GLY A 148 -18.00 -6.44 11.21
CA GLY A 148 -18.66 -5.15 11.02
C GLY A 148 -17.80 -3.95 11.42
N ARG A 149 -16.55 -4.17 11.86
CA ARG A 149 -15.64 -3.12 12.36
C ARG A 149 -14.27 -3.19 11.68
N ALA A 150 -13.91 -2.11 11.00
CA ALA A 150 -12.58 -1.95 10.43
C ALA A 150 -11.49 -1.82 11.51
N VAL A 151 -10.38 -2.53 11.31
CA VAL A 151 -9.19 -2.54 12.16
C VAL A 151 -7.96 -2.23 11.31
N GLY A 152 -7.06 -1.37 11.80
CA GLY A 152 -5.84 -1.00 11.07
C GLY A 152 -5.99 0.28 10.25
N VAL A 153 -5.46 0.29 9.03
CA VAL A 153 -5.57 1.39 8.05
C VAL A 153 -6.26 0.89 6.77
N PRO A 154 -6.94 1.74 5.99
CA PRO A 154 -7.54 1.29 4.73
C PRO A 154 -6.43 0.84 3.78
N ALA A 155 -6.58 -0.37 3.22
CA ALA A 155 -5.58 -0.95 2.33
C ALA A 155 -5.42 -0.14 1.03
N VAL A 156 -6.51 0.48 0.56
CA VAL A 156 -6.50 1.49 -0.49
C VAL A 156 -6.90 2.81 0.16
N PRO A 157 -5.97 3.74 0.42
CA PRO A 157 -6.33 5.04 0.99
C PRO A 157 -7.19 5.83 -0.01
N PRO A 158 -8.25 6.53 0.46
CA PRO A 158 -9.09 7.34 -0.41
C PRO A 158 -8.38 8.61 -0.89
N LEU A 159 -7.29 9.00 -0.23
CA LEU A 159 -6.47 10.14 -0.62
C LEU A 159 -5.50 9.73 -1.72
N PRO A 160 -5.26 10.59 -2.73
CA PRO A 160 -4.20 10.37 -3.69
C PRO A 160 -2.86 10.21 -2.95
N ALA A 161 -1.98 9.37 -3.50
CA ALA A 161 -0.63 9.25 -2.98
C ALA A 161 0.01 10.65 -2.89
N PRO A 162 0.69 10.99 -1.79
CA PRO A 162 1.19 12.34 -1.59
C PRO A 162 2.11 12.81 -2.71
N ALA A 163 1.87 14.05 -3.15
CA ALA A 163 2.66 14.72 -4.18
C ALA A 163 4.05 15.09 -3.63
N GLY A 164 5.04 14.22 -3.89
CA GLY A 164 6.43 14.46 -3.55
C GLY A 164 6.75 14.44 -2.05
N ALA A 165 8.04 14.49 -1.74
CA ALA A 165 8.54 14.55 -0.38
C ALA A 165 8.83 16.00 0.01
N LEU A 166 8.38 16.41 1.20
CA LEU A 166 8.76 17.70 1.77
C LEU A 166 10.23 17.61 2.22
N PRO A 167 11.16 18.37 1.60
CA PRO A 167 12.54 18.39 2.05
C PRO A 167 12.60 19.11 3.40
N VAL A 168 13.27 18.51 4.37
CA VAL A 168 13.51 19.11 5.68
C VAL A 168 14.99 19.05 6.01
N THR A 169 15.52 20.14 6.55
CA THR A 169 16.90 20.25 7.04
C THR A 169 17.03 19.95 8.52
N SER A 170 15.89 19.96 9.24
CA SER A 170 15.79 19.56 10.64
C SER A 170 15.37 18.10 10.77
N ARG A 171 15.91 17.41 11.78
CA ARG A 171 15.40 16.08 12.20
C ARG A 171 14.01 16.15 12.82
N VAL A 172 13.61 17.34 13.28
CA VAL A 172 12.31 17.55 13.91
C VAL A 172 11.30 17.93 12.84
N VAL A 173 10.28 17.09 12.68
CA VAL A 173 9.20 17.26 11.72
C VAL A 173 7.93 17.61 12.48
N GLN A 174 7.26 18.67 12.04
CA GLN A 174 5.91 19.00 12.52
C GLN A 174 4.86 18.32 11.65
N VAL A 175 4.13 17.39 12.22
CA VAL A 175 3.00 16.72 11.60
C VAL A 175 1.74 17.46 12.01
N ALA A 176 1.23 18.32 11.13
CA ALA A 176 0.00 19.09 11.37
C ALA A 176 -1.14 18.64 10.47
N TRP A 177 -2.38 18.62 10.97
CA TRP A 177 -3.59 18.27 10.22
C TRP A 177 -4.82 19.01 10.74
N ALA A 178 -5.82 19.13 9.88
CA ALA A 178 -7.18 19.51 10.27
C ALA A 178 -8.07 18.26 10.22
N LEU A 179 -9.01 18.13 11.14
CA LEU A 179 -9.96 17.01 11.16
C LEU A 179 -11.26 17.47 10.47
N PRO A 180 -11.69 16.85 9.36
CA PRO A 180 -12.97 17.17 8.72
C PRO A 180 -14.17 16.98 9.67
N ASP A 181 -15.27 17.70 9.45
CA ASP A 181 -16.49 17.58 10.28
C ASP A 181 -17.10 16.19 10.21
N SER A 182 -16.99 15.51 9.06
CA SER A 182 -17.42 14.12 8.87
C SER A 182 -16.71 13.12 9.80
N LEU A 183 -15.53 13.48 10.31
CA LEU A 183 -14.74 12.68 11.24
C LEU A 183 -14.76 13.25 12.66
N ALA A 184 -15.65 14.20 12.96
CA ALA A 184 -15.75 14.81 14.29
C ALA A 184 -16.04 13.79 15.40
N GLY A 185 -16.68 12.66 15.09
CA GLY A 185 -16.94 11.57 16.03
C GLY A 185 -15.72 10.71 16.39
N ALA A 186 -14.59 10.86 15.70
CA ALA A 186 -13.40 10.06 15.97
C ALA A 186 -12.86 10.33 17.39
N PRO A 187 -12.52 9.31 18.19
CA PRO A 187 -12.00 9.50 19.54
C PRO A 187 -10.54 9.99 19.56
N SER A 188 -9.75 9.60 18.57
CA SER A 188 -8.34 9.95 18.44
C SER A 188 -7.87 9.92 16.99
N CYS A 189 -6.73 10.54 16.75
CA CYS A 189 -5.94 10.39 15.53
C CYS A 189 -4.61 9.72 15.88
N ARG A 190 -4.25 8.66 15.15
CA ARG A 190 -2.91 8.06 15.19
C ARG A 190 -2.01 8.72 14.15
N VAL A 191 -0.77 8.99 14.53
CA VAL A 191 0.30 9.40 13.64
C VAL A 191 1.22 8.22 13.44
N LEU A 192 1.23 7.68 12.23
CA LEU A 192 2.04 6.56 11.81
C LEU A 192 3.21 7.08 10.97
N ARG A 193 4.38 6.47 11.13
CA ARG A 193 5.57 6.74 10.32
C ARG A 193 6.14 5.45 9.77
N ARG A 194 6.47 5.45 8.49
CA ARG A 194 7.22 4.38 7.82
C ARG A 194 8.37 4.96 7.02
N GLU A 195 9.57 4.45 7.19
CA GLU A 195 10.67 4.75 6.27
C GLU A 195 10.45 4.07 4.92
N GLN A 196 10.93 4.61 3.81
CA GLN A 196 10.75 4.06 2.47
C GLN A 196 11.18 2.59 2.37
N HIS A 197 12.26 2.22 3.04
CA HIS A 197 12.79 0.85 3.08
C HIS A 197 12.19 0.00 4.20
N ALA A 198 11.36 0.59 5.08
CA ALA A 198 10.65 -0.14 6.10
C ALA A 198 9.33 -0.71 5.54
N PHE A 199 8.99 -1.88 6.03
CA PHE A 199 7.85 -2.64 5.54
C PHE A 199 6.59 -2.46 6.39
N ARG A 200 6.72 -1.86 7.57
CA ARG A 200 5.62 -1.60 8.49
C ARG A 200 5.74 -0.21 9.08
N SER A 201 4.61 0.46 9.16
CA SER A 201 4.46 1.74 9.82
C SER A 201 4.46 1.54 11.33
N THR A 202 5.13 2.45 12.03
CA THR A 202 5.17 2.50 13.49
C THR A 202 4.28 3.63 13.98
N GLU A 203 3.46 3.37 14.99
CA GLU A 203 2.72 4.43 15.67
C GLU A 203 3.72 5.30 16.45
N ARG A 204 3.77 6.59 16.11
CA ARG A 204 4.62 7.58 16.77
C ARG A 204 3.88 8.27 17.89
N ARG A 205 2.61 8.56 17.66
CA ARG A 205 1.75 9.27 18.61
C ARG A 205 0.29 8.93 18.37
N ARG A 206 -0.48 8.92 19.46
CA ARG A 206 -1.95 8.98 19.42
C ARG A 206 -2.39 10.28 20.06
N VAL A 207 -3.19 11.06 19.34
CA VAL A 207 -3.69 12.36 19.80
C VAL A 207 -5.20 12.25 19.99
N PRO A 208 -5.71 12.44 21.22
CA PRO A 208 -7.16 12.45 21.45
C PRO A 208 -7.80 13.65 20.74
N VAL A 209 -9.00 13.45 20.20
CA VAL A 209 -9.80 14.53 19.63
C VAL A 209 -10.37 15.34 20.79
N ALA A 210 -9.69 16.44 21.13
CA ALA A 210 -10.11 17.32 22.21
C ALA A 210 -11.43 18.04 21.87
N ARG A 211 -12.28 18.18 22.89
CA ARG A 211 -13.52 18.96 22.87
C ARG A 211 -13.51 19.96 24.02
N ASN A 212 -13.95 21.18 23.77
CA ASN A 212 -14.20 22.14 24.84
C ASN A 212 -15.55 21.84 25.52
N SER A 213 -15.86 22.57 26.61
CA SER A 213 -17.10 22.41 27.37
C SER A 213 -18.38 22.65 26.56
N TYR A 214 -18.28 23.33 25.42
CA TYR A 214 -19.39 23.60 24.50
C TYR A 214 -19.43 22.61 23.32
N GLY A 215 -18.63 21.54 23.35
CA GLY A 215 -18.56 20.52 22.30
C GLY A 215 -17.75 20.93 21.07
N GLY A 216 -17.22 22.16 21.03
CA GLY A 216 -16.34 22.66 19.97
C GLY A 216 -14.97 22.00 20.00
N ARG A 217 -14.34 21.88 18.82
CA ARG A 217 -13.04 21.21 18.64
C ARG A 217 -12.00 22.17 18.08
N PRO A 218 -10.70 21.95 18.34
CA PRO A 218 -9.63 22.69 17.67
C PRO A 218 -9.73 22.58 16.14
N ALA A 219 -9.48 23.69 15.44
CA ALA A 219 -9.46 23.71 13.98
C ALA A 219 -8.26 22.94 13.39
N ALA A 220 -7.17 22.82 14.16
CA ALA A 220 -5.95 22.16 13.75
C ALA A 220 -5.31 21.41 14.92
N TYR A 221 -4.61 20.34 14.58
CA TYR A 221 -3.81 19.51 15.47
C TYR A 221 -2.38 19.47 14.94
N ALA A 222 -1.41 19.34 15.84
CA ALA A 222 -0.01 19.15 15.47
C ALA A 222 0.73 18.28 16.48
N VAL A 223 1.69 17.50 15.99
CA VAL A 223 2.68 16.81 16.82
C VAL A 223 4.06 16.96 16.22
N ALA A 224 5.07 17.07 17.08
CA ALA A 224 6.46 16.92 16.66
C ALA A 224 6.86 15.45 16.67
N ASP A 225 7.59 15.01 15.65
CA ASP A 225 8.31 13.74 15.64
C ASP A 225 9.77 14.00 15.25
N THR A 226 10.68 13.18 15.78
CA THR A 226 12.12 13.27 15.48
C THR A 226 12.53 12.08 14.62
N LEU A 227 13.11 12.37 13.46
CA LEU A 227 13.61 11.39 12.52
C LEU A 227 14.91 10.74 13.04
N PRO A 228 15.06 9.41 12.90
CA PRO A 228 16.22 8.70 13.44
C PRO A 228 17.51 9.01 12.67
N GLY A 229 17.41 9.33 11.38
CA GLY A 229 18.54 9.64 10.53
C GLY A 229 18.07 10.11 9.15
N PRO A 230 19.00 10.44 8.23
CA PRO A 230 18.67 10.74 6.84
C PRO A 230 17.85 9.64 6.19
N GLY A 231 16.87 10.02 5.38
CA GLY A 231 16.00 9.07 4.70
C GLY A 231 14.71 9.69 4.20
N LEU A 232 13.89 8.85 3.57
CA LEU A 232 12.56 9.20 3.08
C LEU A 232 11.51 8.53 3.97
N TYR A 233 10.61 9.32 4.54
CA TYR A 233 9.64 8.88 5.54
C TYR A 233 8.22 9.21 5.12
N LEU A 234 7.35 8.20 5.07
CA LEU A 234 5.92 8.34 4.91
C LEU A 234 5.29 8.60 6.27
N TYR A 235 4.56 9.70 6.38
CA TYR A 235 3.66 9.96 7.50
C TYR A 235 2.22 9.73 7.07
N GLN A 236 1.46 9.09 7.95
CA GLN A 236 0.01 8.93 7.84
C GLN A 236 -0.64 9.38 9.14
N VAL A 237 -1.65 10.23 9.04
CA VAL A 237 -2.54 10.58 10.13
C VAL A 237 -3.86 9.87 9.91
N VAL A 238 -4.25 9.02 10.84
CA VAL A 238 -5.45 8.16 10.73
C VAL A 238 -6.39 8.50 11.88
N ALA A 239 -7.60 8.97 11.56
CA ALA A 239 -8.67 9.09 12.53
C ALA A 239 -9.18 7.70 12.88
N ASP A 240 -9.24 7.36 14.17
CA ASP A 240 -9.75 6.07 14.62
C ASP A 240 -11.28 6.00 14.49
N ALA A 241 -11.81 4.81 14.25
CA ALA A 241 -13.26 4.57 14.33
C ALA A 241 -13.73 4.69 15.77
N ALA A 242 -14.86 5.36 16.00
CA ALA A 242 -15.53 5.32 17.29
C ALA A 242 -16.17 3.93 17.52
N PRO A 243 -16.44 3.55 18.77
CA PRO A 243 -16.98 2.23 19.11
C PRO A 243 -18.35 1.93 18.48
N ASP A 244 -19.20 2.95 18.31
CA ASP A 244 -20.61 2.79 17.95
C ASP A 244 -20.93 3.50 16.62
N GLY A 245 -21.06 2.75 15.53
CA GLY A 245 -21.61 3.23 14.24
C GLY A 245 -20.84 4.36 13.54
N ALA A 246 -19.66 4.74 14.04
CA ALA A 246 -18.82 5.76 13.44
C ALA A 246 -18.11 5.28 12.17
N PRO A 247 -17.66 6.21 11.29
CA PRO A 247 -16.92 5.85 10.10
C PRO A 247 -15.68 5.02 10.42
N ALA A 248 -15.36 4.07 9.54
CA ALA A 248 -14.15 3.27 9.60
C ALA A 248 -12.89 4.15 9.75
N PRO A 249 -11.77 3.61 10.29
CA PRO A 249 -10.55 4.38 10.43
C PRO A 249 -10.16 5.03 9.10
N THR A 250 -10.01 6.35 9.08
CA THR A 250 -9.87 7.12 7.84
C THR A 250 -8.54 7.85 7.83
N VAL A 251 -7.80 7.74 6.73
CA VAL A 251 -6.57 8.51 6.52
C VAL A 251 -6.96 9.98 6.30
N VAL A 252 -6.61 10.83 7.25
CA VAL A 252 -6.88 12.28 7.24
C VAL A 252 -5.81 13.04 6.47
N LYS A 253 -4.56 12.59 6.60
CA LYS A 253 -3.42 13.20 5.92
C LYS A 253 -2.36 12.15 5.64
N GLN A 254 -1.73 12.24 4.48
CA GLN A 254 -0.59 11.42 4.10
C GLN A 254 0.43 12.29 3.38
N PHE A 255 1.71 12.17 3.72
CA PHE A 255 2.79 12.92 3.06
C PHE A 255 4.16 12.25 3.26
N TRP A 256 5.06 12.47 2.29
CA TRP A 256 6.45 12.07 2.42
C TRP A 256 7.30 13.22 2.97
N VAL A 257 8.32 12.87 3.74
CA VAL A 257 9.35 13.78 4.25
C VAL A 257 10.71 13.24 3.88
N ALA A 258 11.52 14.03 3.19
CA ALA A 258 12.90 13.70 2.88
C ALA A 258 13.82 14.48 3.82
N TYR A 259 14.58 13.77 4.65
CA TYR A 259 15.55 14.39 5.54
C TYR A 259 16.97 13.99 5.13
N SER A 260 17.86 14.98 5.10
CA SER A 260 19.28 14.79 4.84
C SER A 260 20.11 15.72 5.73
N GLN A 261 21.26 15.23 6.18
CA GLN A 261 22.27 16.04 6.88
C GLN A 261 23.23 16.76 5.91
N LEU A 262 23.25 16.34 4.65
CA LEU A 262 23.99 17.02 3.59
C LEU A 262 23.16 18.25 3.20
N ASN A 263 23.58 19.40 3.73
CA ASN A 263 22.93 20.72 3.66
C ASN A 263 22.30 21.10 2.30
N PRO A 264 21.38 22.10 2.27
CA PRO A 264 20.85 22.78 1.08
C PRO A 264 21.90 23.65 0.34
N LEU A 265 23.19 23.30 0.43
CA LEU A 265 24.35 23.98 -0.17
C LEU A 265 24.92 23.25 -1.39
N LEU A 266 24.26 22.20 -1.87
CA LEU A 266 24.60 21.58 -3.14
C LEU A 266 23.96 22.39 -4.29
N GLY A 267 24.64 23.49 -4.63
CA GLY A 267 24.79 23.84 -6.05
C GLY A 267 25.36 22.63 -6.83
N PRO A 268 25.17 22.61 -8.15
CA PRO A 268 24.81 21.43 -8.93
C PRO A 268 25.69 20.22 -8.61
N LEU A 269 25.08 19.20 -7.99
CA LEU A 269 25.66 17.87 -7.90
C LEU A 269 26.13 17.44 -9.29
N ALA A 270 27.34 16.85 -9.35
CA ALA A 270 27.86 16.16 -10.50
C ALA A 270 26.73 15.33 -11.15
N ALA A 271 26.63 15.39 -12.48
CA ALA A 271 25.52 14.84 -13.25
C ALA A 271 25.28 13.37 -12.92
N GLU A 272 24.42 13.10 -11.93
CA GLU A 272 23.96 11.76 -11.66
C GLU A 272 23.23 11.23 -12.89
N PRO A 273 23.32 9.91 -13.16
CA PRO A 273 22.52 9.29 -14.19
C PRO A 273 21.05 9.63 -13.93
N HIS A 274 20.45 10.28 -14.92
CA HIS A 274 19.08 10.74 -14.86
C HIS A 274 18.32 10.26 -16.08
N LEU A 275 17.10 9.81 -15.85
CA LEU A 275 16.13 9.57 -16.89
C LEU A 275 15.49 10.90 -17.25
N VAL A 276 15.41 11.19 -18.55
CA VAL A 276 14.71 12.36 -19.08
C VAL A 276 13.32 11.94 -19.54
N LEU A 277 12.30 12.46 -18.87
CA LEU A 277 10.91 12.32 -19.30
C LEU A 277 10.67 13.18 -20.55
N PRO A 278 9.96 12.68 -21.57
CA PRO A 278 9.74 13.40 -22.82
C PRO A 278 8.64 14.47 -22.68
N LEU A 279 8.84 15.43 -21.76
CA LEU A 279 7.85 16.44 -21.40
C LEU A 279 7.48 17.38 -22.57
N GLN A 280 8.33 17.45 -23.59
CA GLN A 280 8.08 18.20 -24.82
C GLN A 280 6.86 17.70 -25.61
N ASN A 281 6.41 16.47 -25.35
CA ASN A 281 5.23 15.89 -26.01
C ASN A 281 3.91 16.41 -25.43
N TYR A 282 3.96 17.14 -24.30
CA TYR A 282 2.76 17.60 -23.60
C TYR A 282 2.54 19.11 -23.76
N PRO A 283 1.29 19.59 -23.68
CA PRO A 283 1.00 21.02 -23.76
C PRO A 283 1.68 21.83 -22.66
N ARG A 284 2.06 23.07 -22.98
CA ARG A 284 2.56 24.03 -22.00
C ARG A 284 1.52 24.28 -20.92
N LYS A 285 1.98 24.41 -19.67
CA LYS A 285 1.15 24.63 -18.47
C LYS A 285 0.16 23.50 -18.15
N ALA A 286 0.25 22.36 -18.83
CA ALA A 286 -0.51 21.17 -18.44
C ALA A 286 0.00 20.64 -17.10
N GLU A 287 -0.91 20.25 -16.23
CA GLU A 287 -0.58 19.46 -15.05
C GLU A 287 -0.34 18.01 -15.50
N LEU A 288 0.83 17.46 -15.19
CA LEU A 288 1.20 16.10 -15.55
C LEU A 288 1.33 15.28 -14.27
N SER A 289 0.69 14.11 -14.25
CA SER A 289 0.91 13.08 -13.23
C SER A 289 1.77 11.98 -13.84
N VAL A 290 2.96 11.76 -13.29
CA VAL A 290 3.95 10.80 -13.75
C VAL A 290 4.05 9.66 -12.74
N LEU A 291 3.72 8.45 -13.17
CA LEU A 291 3.89 7.22 -12.42
C LEU A 291 4.97 6.37 -13.09
N ILE A 292 6.02 6.01 -12.35
CA ILE A 292 7.09 5.14 -12.83
C ILE A 292 7.03 3.84 -12.05
N THR A 293 6.97 2.72 -12.76
CA THR A 293 6.93 1.38 -12.19
C THR A 293 8.06 0.52 -12.76
N ASP A 294 8.44 -0.50 -11.99
CA ASP A 294 9.22 -1.63 -12.50
C ASP A 294 8.33 -2.40 -13.49
N PRO A 295 8.75 -2.57 -14.76
CA PRO A 295 7.93 -3.18 -15.80
C PRO A 295 7.72 -4.68 -15.59
N VAL A 296 8.56 -5.33 -14.77
CA VAL A 296 8.45 -6.75 -14.46
C VAL A 296 7.57 -6.96 -13.23
N SER A 297 7.81 -6.20 -12.17
CA SER A 297 7.12 -6.41 -10.88
C SER A 297 5.89 -5.53 -10.67
N GLY A 298 5.67 -4.51 -11.50
CA GLY A 298 4.63 -3.50 -11.29
C GLY A 298 4.90 -2.54 -10.12
N ARG A 299 6.02 -2.73 -9.39
CA ARG A 299 6.36 -1.92 -8.21
C ARG A 299 6.49 -0.45 -8.59
N ILE A 300 5.78 0.41 -7.89
CA ILE A 300 5.92 1.87 -8.04
C ILE A 300 7.32 2.29 -7.56
N LEU A 301 8.09 2.86 -8.48
CA LEU A 301 9.43 3.40 -8.25
C LEU A 301 9.38 4.91 -7.99
N LEU A 302 8.46 5.62 -8.66
CA LEU A 302 8.23 7.05 -8.48
C LEU A 302 6.77 7.40 -8.78
N ASN A 303 6.22 8.37 -8.05
CA ASN A 303 5.01 9.07 -8.42
C ASN A 303 5.25 10.58 -8.23
N LYS A 304 5.05 11.38 -9.27
CA LYS A 304 5.37 12.82 -9.30
C LYS A 304 4.30 13.58 -10.07
N GLN A 305 3.84 14.70 -9.51
CA GLN A 305 3.06 15.70 -10.27
C GLN A 305 3.94 16.89 -10.62
N LEU A 306 3.75 17.45 -11.81
CA LEU A 306 4.46 18.64 -12.28
C LEU A 306 3.61 19.46 -13.24
N VAL A 307 3.85 20.76 -13.31
CA VAL A 307 3.23 21.63 -14.32
C VAL A 307 4.23 21.83 -15.44
N ASN A 308 3.90 21.45 -16.67
CA ASN A 308 4.83 21.46 -17.79
C ASN A 308 5.28 22.90 -18.14
N GLN A 309 6.52 23.24 -17.80
CA GLN A 309 7.15 24.50 -18.15
C GLN A 309 8.37 24.22 -19.05
N LEU A 310 8.27 24.57 -20.33
CA LEU A 310 9.32 24.31 -21.32
C LEU A 310 10.66 25.04 -21.05
N ASN A 311 10.67 26.00 -20.11
CA ASN A 311 11.85 26.79 -19.78
C ASN A 311 12.71 26.16 -18.68
N ASP A 312 12.28 25.04 -18.09
CA ASP A 312 13.08 24.28 -17.12
C ASP A 312 13.46 22.90 -17.69
N PRO A 313 14.65 22.75 -18.29
CA PRO A 313 15.08 21.49 -18.89
C PRO A 313 15.27 20.36 -17.86
N ARG A 314 15.36 20.69 -16.55
CA ARG A 314 15.53 19.69 -15.48
C ARG A 314 14.22 19.19 -14.92
N MET A 315 13.09 19.78 -15.30
CA MET A 315 11.77 19.40 -14.79
C MET A 315 11.43 17.92 -15.05
N GLY A 316 11.85 17.42 -16.22
CA GLY A 316 11.71 16.03 -16.63
C GLY A 316 12.81 15.09 -16.12
N TRP A 317 13.77 15.59 -15.34
CA TRP A 317 14.86 14.74 -14.84
C TRP A 317 14.40 13.92 -13.63
N VAL A 318 14.74 12.64 -13.68
CA VAL A 318 14.47 11.67 -12.63
C VAL A 318 15.76 10.96 -12.31
N ALA A 319 16.23 11.07 -11.06
CA ALA A 319 17.43 10.39 -10.62
C ALA A 319 17.24 8.86 -10.67
N THR A 320 18.17 8.15 -11.32
CA THR A 320 18.06 6.70 -11.52
C THR A 320 19.11 5.87 -10.81
N GLY A 321 20.03 6.49 -10.06
CA GLY A 321 21.11 5.81 -9.34
C GLY A 321 20.64 4.57 -8.56
N PRO A 322 19.62 4.66 -7.69
CA PRO A 322 19.11 3.52 -6.94
C PRO A 322 18.51 2.41 -7.82
N TRP A 323 17.95 2.75 -8.98
CA TRP A 323 17.32 1.79 -9.90
C TRP A 323 18.37 1.03 -10.68
N ALA A 324 19.37 1.75 -11.20
CA ALA A 324 20.52 1.17 -11.89
C ALA A 324 21.33 0.27 -10.94
N ALA A 325 21.54 0.70 -9.69
CA ALA A 325 22.18 -0.12 -8.65
C ALA A 325 21.37 -1.40 -8.32
N ALA A 326 20.04 -1.33 -8.41
CA ALA A 326 19.16 -2.48 -8.27
C ALA A 326 19.05 -3.35 -9.54
N GLY A 327 19.87 -3.10 -10.57
CA GLY A 327 19.91 -3.87 -11.81
C GLY A 327 18.76 -3.59 -12.78
N LEU A 328 17.93 -2.57 -12.52
CA LEU A 328 16.86 -2.20 -13.44
C LEU A 328 17.44 -1.57 -14.70
N ARG A 329 17.10 -2.14 -15.86
CA ARG A 329 17.51 -1.63 -17.17
C ARG A 329 16.43 -0.81 -17.87
N LYS A 330 15.16 -1.02 -17.48
CA LYS A 330 13.99 -0.34 -18.03
C LYS A 330 13.00 -0.02 -16.94
N VAL A 331 12.22 1.04 -17.15
CA VAL A 331 11.09 1.43 -16.30
C VAL A 331 9.86 1.71 -17.15
N ALA A 332 8.70 1.27 -16.68
CA ALA A 332 7.42 1.65 -17.26
C ALA A 332 7.02 3.02 -16.69
N VAL A 333 6.59 3.94 -17.55
CA VAL A 333 6.22 5.31 -17.18
C VAL A 333 4.83 5.60 -17.72
N ALA A 334 3.89 5.89 -16.85
CA ALA A 334 2.59 6.43 -17.21
C ALA A 334 2.58 7.94 -16.96
N ILE A 335 2.31 8.74 -17.99
CA ILE A 335 2.17 10.19 -17.89
C ILE A 335 0.74 10.57 -18.21
N THR A 336 -0.04 10.90 -17.17
CA THR A 336 -1.39 11.44 -17.32
C THR A 336 -1.32 12.95 -17.47
N CYS A 337 -1.79 13.46 -18.61
CA CYS A 337 -1.80 14.87 -18.93
C CYS A 337 -3.16 15.50 -18.64
N HIS A 338 -3.12 16.58 -17.87
CA HIS A 338 -4.23 17.48 -17.56
C HIS A 338 -4.03 18.84 -18.22
N PRO A 339 -4.42 18.98 -19.50
CA PRO A 339 -4.23 20.23 -20.22
C PRO A 339 -5.21 21.30 -19.72
N VAL A 340 -4.81 22.57 -19.78
CA VAL A 340 -5.65 23.73 -19.43
C VAL A 340 -6.95 23.76 -20.27
N ARG A 341 -6.88 23.24 -21.50
CA ARG A 341 -8.01 23.06 -22.41
C ARG A 341 -7.84 21.73 -23.14
N GLY A 342 -8.91 20.94 -23.19
CA GLY A 342 -8.91 19.65 -23.89
C GLY A 342 -9.28 18.49 -22.95
N ARG A 343 -9.15 17.27 -23.47
CA ARG A 343 -9.44 16.04 -22.72
C ARG A 343 -8.19 15.52 -22.01
N PHE A 344 -8.42 14.88 -20.87
CA PHE A 344 -7.39 14.11 -20.16
C PHE A 344 -6.98 12.88 -20.97
N PHE A 345 -5.69 12.57 -20.97
CA PHE A 345 -5.14 11.38 -21.60
C PHE A 345 -3.93 10.88 -20.82
N THR A 346 -3.60 9.60 -20.97
CA THR A 346 -2.44 8.96 -20.35
C THR A 346 -1.61 8.27 -21.41
N ASP A 347 -0.33 8.61 -21.46
CA ASP A 347 0.66 7.90 -22.28
C ASP A 347 1.38 6.86 -21.43
N HIS A 348 1.62 5.69 -22.00
CA HIS A 348 2.43 4.64 -21.40
C HIS A 348 3.73 4.48 -22.20
N LEU A 349 4.86 4.64 -21.53
CA LEU A 349 6.19 4.62 -22.11
C LEU A 349 7.02 3.55 -21.40
N LEU A 350 7.93 2.92 -22.13
CA LEU A 350 8.97 2.06 -21.56
C LEU A 350 10.31 2.71 -21.82
N LEU A 351 10.94 3.24 -20.76
CA LEU A 351 12.16 4.03 -20.88
C LEU A 351 13.36 3.26 -20.33
N ASN A 352 14.53 3.46 -20.95
CA ASN A 352 15.78 2.85 -20.50
C ASN A 352 16.33 3.60 -19.28
N VAL A 353 16.75 2.84 -18.27
CA VAL A 353 17.46 3.37 -17.11
C VAL A 353 18.93 3.56 -17.50
N PRO A 354 19.49 4.78 -17.40
CA PRO A 354 20.91 4.98 -17.66
C PRO A 354 21.76 4.13 -16.72
N PRO A 355 22.82 3.46 -17.23
CA PRO A 355 23.71 2.68 -16.39
C PRO A 355 24.46 3.59 -15.40
N LEU A 356 24.91 3.02 -14.28
CA LEU A 356 25.84 3.72 -13.41
C LEU A 356 27.14 4.01 -14.19
N PRO A 357 27.80 5.17 -13.95
CA PRO A 357 29.13 5.41 -14.48
C PRO A 357 30.06 4.27 -14.05
N ALA A 358 30.89 3.77 -14.98
CA ALA A 358 31.94 2.84 -14.60
C ALA A 358 32.83 3.51 -13.55
N ALA A 359 33.11 2.82 -12.44
CA ALA A 359 34.06 3.30 -11.46
C ALA A 359 35.43 3.48 -12.15
N PRO A 360 36.16 4.58 -11.88
CA PRO A 360 37.44 4.87 -12.51
C PRO A 360 38.51 3.81 -12.22
#